data_AF-A0A3E0KK34-F1
#
_entry.id   AF-A0A3E0KK34-F1
#
_cell.length_a   1.000
_cell.length_b   1.000
_cell.length_c   1.000
_cell.angle_alpha   90.00
_cell.angle_beta   90.00
_cell.angle_gamma   90.00
#
_symmetry.space_group_name_H-M   'P 1'
#
loop_
_entity.id
_entity.type
_entity.pdbx_description
1 polymer ?
#
loop_
_entity_poly.entity_id
_entity_poly.type
_entity_poly.pdbx_seq_one_letter_code
_entity_poly.pdbx_strand_id
1 'polypeptide(L)' 'MLDAALERNVDLDYSCKEGSCDTCTVRILKGMENLSPVREEERDMLGDDLIKEGHRLACIISIHGPVELVQEQR' A
#
# COMPACT_ATOMS: atom_id res chain seq x y z
N MET A 1 7.46 0.38 2.95
CA MET A 1 6.58 1.56 3.06
C MET A 1 5.94 1.65 4.44
N LEU A 2 5.44 0.52 4.96
CA LEU A 2 4.88 0.42 6.32
C LEU A 2 5.79 1.01 7.42
N ASP A 3 7.07 0.61 7.49
CA ASP A 3 7.98 1.13 8.52
C ASP A 3 8.18 2.64 8.44
N ALA A 4 8.42 3.17 7.22
CA ALA A 4 8.57 4.60 7.00
C ALA A 4 7.31 5.42 7.33
N ALA A 5 6.12 4.82 7.21
CA ALA A 5 4.86 5.43 7.60
C ALA A 5 4.73 5.46 9.14
N LEU A 6 4.98 4.32 9.80
CA LEU A 6 4.95 4.19 11.26
C LEU A 6 5.97 5.13 11.94
N GLU A 7 7.19 5.24 11.40
CA GLU A 7 8.21 6.18 11.88
C GLU A 7 7.79 7.65 11.77
N ARG A 8 6.90 7.97 10.83
CA ARG A 8 6.37 9.32 10.60
C ARG A 8 5.03 9.57 11.33
N ASN A 9 4.66 8.71 12.28
CA ASN A 9 3.36 8.75 12.97
C ASN A 9 2.15 8.65 12.02
N VAL A 10 2.32 7.99 10.87
CA VAL A 10 1.20 7.61 10.02
C VAL A 10 0.74 6.24 10.50
N ASP A 11 -0.36 6.23 11.22
CA ASP A 11 -0.99 5.01 11.71
C ASP A 11 -1.58 4.27 10.50
N LEU A 12 -1.03 3.10 10.21
CA LEU A 12 -1.51 2.20 9.17
C LEU A 12 -1.90 0.89 9.82
N ASP A 13 -3.14 0.45 9.59
CA ASP A 13 -3.60 -0.86 9.99
C ASP A 13 -2.83 -1.94 9.22
N TYR A 14 -2.25 -2.90 9.94
CA TYR A 14 -1.58 -4.06 9.34
C TYR A 14 -1.78 -5.28 10.23
N SER A 15 -1.93 -6.45 9.60
CA SER A 15 -2.09 -7.73 10.32
C SER A 15 -0.93 -8.68 10.08
N CYS A 16 -0.61 -9.02 8.81
CA CYS A 16 0.35 -10.08 8.52
C CYS A 16 1.74 -9.59 8.04
N LYS A 17 1.83 -8.38 7.47
CA LYS A 17 3.06 -7.82 6.86
C LYS A 17 3.69 -8.59 5.67
N GLU A 18 3.10 -9.71 5.26
CA GLU A 18 3.62 -10.60 4.20
C GLU A 18 2.83 -10.51 2.89
N GLY A 19 1.88 -9.58 2.77
CA GLY A 19 0.99 -9.51 1.59
C GLY A 19 -0.06 -10.63 1.55
N SER A 20 -0.22 -11.38 2.65
CA SER A 20 -1.22 -12.44 2.79
C SER A 20 -2.57 -11.95 3.35
N CYS A 21 -2.71 -10.63 3.58
CA CYS A 21 -3.94 -10.00 4.06
C CYS A 21 -4.13 -8.62 3.42
N ASP A 22 -5.38 -8.17 3.33
CA ASP A 22 -5.78 -6.86 2.78
C ASP A 22 -5.86 -5.76 3.84
N THR A 23 -5.54 -6.02 5.11
CA THR A 23 -5.63 -5.02 6.19
C THR A 23 -4.80 -3.77 5.91
N CYS A 24 -3.62 -3.93 5.32
CA CYS A 24 -2.70 -2.83 4.99
C CYS A 24 -2.94 -2.19 3.62
N THR A 25 -4.15 -2.35 3.08
CA THR A 25 -4.54 -1.73 1.81
C THR A 25 -4.59 -0.22 1.96
N VAL A 26 -3.88 0.48 1.08
CA VAL A 26 -3.86 1.94 1.01
C VAL A 26 -4.13 2.38 -0.42
N ARG A 27 -4.86 3.47 -0.59
CA ARG A 27 -5.07 4.10 -1.88
C ARG A 27 -4.06 5.22 -2.08
N ILE A 28 -3.34 5.16 -3.19
CA ILE A 28 -2.34 6.17 -3.54
C ILE A 28 -3.03 7.31 -4.26
N LEU A 29 -3.02 8.49 -3.63
CA LEU A 29 -3.60 9.71 -4.19
C LEU A 29 -2.61 10.42 -5.11
N LYS A 30 -1.31 10.44 -4.76
CA LYS A 30 -0.23 10.99 -5.60
C LYS A 30 1.09 10.25 -5.42
N GLY A 31 1.94 10.32 -6.45
CA GLY A 31 3.29 9.73 -6.41
C GLY A 31 3.31 8.23 -6.73
N MET A 32 2.35 7.72 -7.51
CA MET A 32 2.39 6.30 -7.93
C MET A 32 3.68 5.93 -8.67
N GLU A 33 4.27 6.88 -9.40
CA GLU A 33 5.56 6.73 -10.08
C GLU A 33 6.74 6.48 -9.12
N ASN A 34 6.60 6.87 -7.86
CA ASN A 34 7.62 6.69 -6.83
C ASN A 34 7.49 5.34 -6.11
N LEU A 35 6.56 4.48 -6.53
CA LEU A 35 6.34 3.17 -5.93
C LEU A 35 7.04 2.08 -6.73
N SER A 36 7.38 0.99 -6.03
CA SER A 36 7.76 -0.26 -6.67
C SER A 36 6.64 -0.77 -7.60
N PRO A 37 6.99 -1.51 -8.67
CA PRO A 37 6.00 -2.14 -9.54
C PRO A 37 5.03 -3.01 -8.75
N VAL A 38 3.81 -3.18 -9.29
CA VAL A 38 2.78 -4.04 -8.72
C VAL A 38 3.30 -5.47 -8.65
N ARG A 39 3.32 -6.05 -7.45
CA ARG A 39 3.68 -7.45 -7.24
C ARG A 39 2.50 -8.37 -7.48
N GLU A 40 2.78 -9.65 -7.73
CA GLU A 40 1.72 -10.65 -7.90
C GLU A 40 0.92 -10.82 -6.60
N GLU A 41 1.56 -10.80 -5.42
CA GLU A 41 0.85 -11.00 -4.15
C GLU A 41 -0.27 -9.95 -3.91
N GLU A 42 0.01 -8.67 -4.18
CA GLU A 42 -1.01 -7.60 -4.04
C GLU A 42 -2.05 -7.64 -5.14
N ARG A 43 -1.69 -8.10 -6.35
CA ARG A 43 -2.66 -8.29 -7.43
C ARG A 43 -3.61 -9.44 -7.10
N ASP A 44 -3.11 -10.54 -6.53
CA ASP A 44 -3.94 -11.67 -6.13
C ASP A 44 -4.91 -11.29 -5.01
N MET A 45 -4.47 -10.45 -4.06
CA MET A 45 -5.28 -9.98 -2.93
C MET A 45 -6.31 -8.90 -3.31
N LEU A 46 -5.88 -7.88 -4.04
CA LEU A 46 -6.71 -6.72 -4.36
C LEU A 46 -7.49 -6.90 -5.68
N GLY A 47 -6.98 -7.73 -6.58
CA GLY A 47 -7.47 -7.83 -7.95
C GLY A 47 -7.06 -6.64 -8.81
N ASP A 48 -7.15 -6.82 -10.13
CA ASP A 48 -6.75 -5.80 -11.10
C ASP A 48 -7.59 -4.51 -11.01
N ASP A 49 -8.85 -4.58 -10.59
CA ASP A 49 -9.72 -3.40 -10.45
C ASP A 49 -9.21 -2.46 -9.36
N LEU A 50 -8.98 -2.96 -8.14
CA LEU A 50 -8.48 -2.14 -7.04
C LEU A 50 -7.08 -1.60 -7.32
N ILE A 51 -6.21 -2.40 -7.95
CA ILE A 51 -4.88 -1.94 -8.41
C ILE A 51 -5.01 -0.78 -9.40
N LYS A 52 -5.95 -0.85 -10.35
CA LYS A 52 -6.22 0.24 -11.31
C LYS A 52 -6.82 1.48 -10.63
N GLU A 53 -7.62 1.29 -9.59
CA GLU A 53 -8.13 2.37 -8.73
C GLU A 53 -7.05 2.98 -7.81
N GLY A 54 -5.84 2.42 -7.82
CA GLY A 54 -4.70 2.93 -7.09
C GLY A 54 -4.51 2.36 -5.69
N HIS A 55 -5.18 1.27 -5.36
CA HIS A 55 -4.97 0.55 -4.11
C HIS A 55 -3.70 -0.29 -4.20
N ARG A 56 -2.93 -0.32 -3.12
CA ARG A 56 -1.68 -1.06 -2.97
C ARG A 56 -1.56 -1.60 -1.55
N LEU A 57 -0.79 -2.68 -1.37
CA LEU A 57 -0.52 -3.23 -0.03
C LEU A 57 0.72 -2.57 0.59
N ALA A 58 0.53 -1.71 1.60
CA ALA A 58 1.60 -0.93 2.23
C ALA A 58 2.76 -1.78 2.82
N CYS A 59 2.49 -3.04 3.15
CA CYS A 59 3.48 -3.94 3.74
C CYS A 59 4.55 -4.45 2.76
N ILE A 60 4.21 -4.65 1.48
CA ILE A 60 5.13 -5.25 0.49
C ILE A 60 5.64 -4.25 -0.55
N ILE A 61 5.14 -3.00 -0.53
CA ILE A 61 5.56 -1.95 -1.46
C ILE A 61 6.69 -1.09 -0.90
N SER A 62 7.57 -0.67 -1.81
CA SER A 62 8.69 0.23 -1.52
C SER A 62 8.43 1.61 -2.13
N ILE A 63 8.71 2.65 -1.36
CA ILE A 63 8.60 4.05 -1.79
C ILE A 63 10.01 4.57 -2.07
N HIS A 64 10.20 5.21 -3.22
CA HIS A 64 11.45 5.81 -3.67
C HIS A 64 11.41 7.36 -3.71
N GLY A 65 10.29 7.97 -3.30
CA GLY A 65 10.09 9.42 -3.38
C GLY A 65 8.86 9.90 -2.60
N PRO A 66 8.43 11.16 -2.74
CA PRO A 66 7.25 11.67 -2.05
C PRO A 66 5.97 11.01 -2.60
N VAL A 67 5.14 10.48 -1.70
CA VAL A 67 3.84 9.89 -2.03
C VAL A 67 2.77 10.41 -1.08
N GLU A 68 1.55 10.58 -1.60
CA GLU A 68 0.36 10.87 -0.82
C GLU A 68 -0.55 9.66 -0.90
N LEU A 69 -0.98 9.15 0.25
CA LEU A 69 -1.78 7.93 0.38
C LEU A 69 -2.87 8.15 1.42
N VAL A 70 -3.93 7.34 1.34
CA VAL A 70 -4.99 7.27 2.34
C VAL A 70 -5.33 5.80 2.61
N GLN A 71 -5.51 5.44 3.88
CA GLN A 71 -6.12 4.17 4.28
C GLN A 71 -7.55 4.48 4.69
N GLU A 72 -8.53 4.06 3.88
CA GLU A 72 -9.93 4.17 4.28
C GLU A 72 -10.21 3.07 5.31
N GLN A 73 -10.09 3.42 6.59
CA GLN A 73 -10.54 2.55 7.68
C GLN A 73 -12.05 2.35 7.55
N ARG A 74 -12.47 1.10 7.44
CA ARG A 74 -13.89 0.72 7.41
C ARG A 74 -14.41 0.45 8.81
#